data_AF-A0A8T5XQD3-F1
#
_entry.id   AF-A0A8T5XQD3-F1
#
_cell.length_a   1.000
_cell.length_b   1.000
_cell.length_c   1.000
_cell.angle_alpha   90.00
_cell.angle_beta   90.00
_cell.angle_gamma   90.00
#
_symmetry.space_group_name_H-M   'P 1'
#
loop_
_entity.id
_entity.type
_entity.pdbx_description
1 polymer ?
#
loop_
_entity_poly.entity_id
_entity_poly.type
_entity_poly.pdbx_seq_one_letter_code
_entity_poly.pdbx_strand_id
1 'polypeptide(L)'
;MNCPNRAVHFFDILLIITNKLILKNRLKSDIIRLYLIRGGLSLKKLMILLFILTFLFSGCAKSKPNKPEDVKADENIDENNEVKDDKDKKEKKEEKIYEGEALDTLDKDGIIEVYSERVENVRDNETKEKAIYKLKDFEKVKLLETLPYGWFLVELKDGTKGYVDSRYIRTKEIPPHDFNVKDKGYTLIFTHEDQTLKIYKDGKLIKETIGSSGLWDHFTPRGIFRVQDKIKLYGKIRPSRGEWFYTPRIKQGGKYWVRFSGVYLFHSVPFTEEGKLIKKEAQKLGQPASHGCIRLPVEDAKYIYENIKPGALVLIY
;
A
#
# COMPACT_ATOMS: atom_id res chain seq x y z
N MET A 1 55.12 -40.37 23.20
CA MET A 1 53.79 -41.01 23.01
C MET A 1 52.89 -39.95 22.38
N ASN A 2 52.92 -39.77 21.06
CA ASN A 2 52.13 -40.45 20.01
C ASN A 2 50.62 -40.15 20.01
N CYS A 3 50.25 -39.23 19.10
CA CYS A 3 49.14 -39.27 18.13
C CYS A 3 47.66 -39.04 18.57
N PRO A 4 46.74 -38.66 17.63
CA PRO A 4 46.06 -37.33 17.64
C PRO A 4 44.53 -37.37 17.35
N ASN A 5 43.91 -36.19 17.19
CA ASN A 5 42.71 -35.87 16.38
C ASN A 5 41.37 -36.59 16.62
N ARG A 6 40.29 -35.81 16.88
CA ARG A 6 39.03 -35.76 16.08
C ARG A 6 37.95 -34.92 16.77
N ALA A 7 37.93 -33.62 16.50
CA ALA A 7 36.74 -32.78 16.69
C ALA A 7 36.68 -31.64 15.66
N VAL A 8 37.26 -31.87 14.47
CA VAL A 8 37.07 -31.03 13.29
C VAL A 8 36.95 -32.02 12.13
N HIS A 9 35.75 -32.50 11.82
CA HIS A 9 35.48 -33.17 10.54
C HIS A 9 33.99 -33.50 10.24
N PHE A 10 33.02 -33.12 11.08
CA PHE A 10 31.61 -33.39 10.75
C PHE A 10 30.92 -32.26 9.97
N PHE A 11 31.32 -31.01 10.19
CA PHE A 11 30.75 -29.86 9.47
C PHE A 11 31.32 -29.67 8.05
N ASP A 12 32.61 -29.96 7.85
CA ASP A 12 33.24 -29.81 6.52
C ASP A 12 32.89 -30.94 5.54
N ILE A 13 32.56 -32.14 6.04
CA ILE A 13 32.10 -33.25 5.18
C ILE A 13 30.63 -33.04 4.76
N LEU A 14 29.80 -32.44 5.62
CA LEU A 14 28.41 -32.14 5.27
C LEU A 14 28.31 -31.04 4.20
N LEU A 15 29.19 -30.04 4.26
CA LEU A 15 29.24 -28.93 3.29
C LEU A 15 29.81 -29.34 1.91
N ILE A 16 30.71 -30.33 1.88
CA ILE A 16 31.27 -30.89 0.63
C ILE A 16 30.27 -31.86 -0.04
N ILE A 17 29.49 -32.63 0.73
CA ILE A 17 28.45 -33.52 0.18
C ILE A 17 27.28 -32.72 -0.38
N THR A 18 26.86 -31.62 0.27
CA THR A 18 25.80 -30.75 -0.26
C THR A 18 26.22 -30.03 -1.53
N ASN A 19 27.47 -29.56 -1.63
CA ASN A 19 27.96 -28.89 -2.84
C ASN A 19 28.24 -29.86 -4.00
N LYS A 20 28.59 -31.14 -3.77
CA LYS A 20 28.74 -32.14 -4.84
C LYS A 20 27.41 -32.74 -5.33
N LEU A 21 26.34 -32.71 -4.53
CA LEU A 21 25.00 -33.14 -4.96
C LEU A 21 24.25 -32.06 -5.75
N ILE A 22 24.54 -30.78 -5.52
CA ILE A 22 23.93 -29.66 -6.24
C ILE A 22 24.56 -29.46 -7.64
N LEU A 23 25.80 -29.88 -7.85
CA LEU A 23 26.51 -29.72 -9.14
C LEU A 23 26.40 -30.90 -10.12
N LYS A 24 25.75 -32.03 -9.77
CA LYS A 24 25.66 -33.21 -10.66
C LYS A 24 24.25 -33.68 -11.06
N ASN A 25 23.18 -32.97 -10.69
CA ASN A 25 21.81 -33.31 -11.14
C ASN A 25 21.11 -32.12 -11.79
N ARG A 26 21.56 -31.76 -12.99
CA ARG A 26 20.87 -30.85 -13.92
C ARG A 26 19.75 -31.54 -14.73
N LEU A 27 19.23 -32.67 -14.26
CA LEU A 27 18.09 -33.39 -14.83
C LEU A 27 17.32 -34.10 -13.71
N LYS A 28 16.50 -33.36 -12.94
CA LYS A 28 15.37 -33.92 -12.15
C LYS A 28 14.39 -32.84 -11.67
N SER A 29 14.21 -31.80 -12.49
CA SER A 29 13.14 -30.80 -12.31
C SER A 29 11.74 -31.40 -12.56
N ASP A 30 11.63 -32.47 -13.34
CA ASP A 30 10.32 -32.92 -13.82
C ASP A 30 9.67 -34.05 -13.01
N ILE A 31 10.40 -34.76 -12.16
CA ILE A 31 9.83 -35.88 -11.37
C ILE A 31 9.14 -35.36 -10.08
N ILE A 32 9.65 -34.29 -9.47
CA ILE A 32 8.98 -33.65 -8.32
C ILE A 32 7.72 -32.91 -8.79
N ARG A 33 7.74 -32.39 -10.02
CA ARG A 33 6.56 -31.77 -10.66
C ARG A 33 5.46 -32.79 -10.97
N LEU A 34 5.81 -34.05 -11.25
CA LEU A 34 4.86 -35.14 -11.51
C LEU A 34 4.24 -35.75 -10.24
N TYR A 35 4.95 -35.74 -9.09
CA TYR A 35 4.39 -36.27 -7.83
C TYR A 35 3.41 -35.31 -7.15
N LEU A 36 3.57 -34.00 -7.35
CA LEU A 36 2.65 -32.98 -6.81
C LEU A 36 1.35 -32.83 -7.61
N ILE A 37 1.21 -33.51 -8.76
CA ILE A 37 0.00 -33.46 -9.60
C ILE A 37 -0.94 -34.67 -9.35
N ARG A 38 -0.55 -35.67 -8.54
CA ARG A 38 -1.38 -36.88 -8.32
C ARG A 38 -1.63 -37.34 -6.88
N GLY A 39 -1.19 -36.60 -5.87
CA GLY A 39 -1.53 -36.88 -4.46
C GLY A 39 -1.80 -35.60 -3.69
N GLY A 40 -3.07 -35.34 -3.35
CA GLY A 40 -3.54 -34.09 -2.74
C GLY A 40 -3.08 -33.85 -1.30
N LEU A 41 -1.78 -33.59 -1.09
CA LEU A 41 -1.25 -33.05 0.15
C LEU A 41 -0.48 -31.74 -0.14
N SER A 42 -1.06 -30.63 0.30
CA SER A 42 -0.46 -29.30 0.21
C SER A 42 0.82 -29.20 1.05
N LEU A 43 1.87 -28.57 0.51
CA LEU A 43 3.13 -28.24 1.23
C LEU A 43 2.88 -27.60 2.60
N LYS A 44 1.75 -26.89 2.77
CA LYS A 44 1.34 -26.29 4.05
C LYS A 44 1.05 -27.33 5.14
N LYS A 45 0.54 -28.51 4.79
CA LYS A 45 0.25 -29.61 5.74
C LYS A 45 1.52 -30.33 6.20
N LEU A 46 2.55 -30.42 5.35
CA LEU A 46 3.84 -31.03 5.72
C LEU A 46 4.62 -30.14 6.71
N MET A 47 4.54 -28.82 6.55
CA MET A 47 5.14 -27.86 7.48
C MET A 47 4.45 -27.83 8.85
N ILE A 48 3.13 -28.01 8.90
CA ILE A 48 2.37 -28.10 10.17
C ILE A 48 2.75 -29.38 10.94
N LEU A 49 2.97 -30.50 10.26
CA LEU A 49 3.37 -31.75 10.89
C LEU A 49 4.79 -31.68 11.51
N LEU A 50 5.71 -30.93 10.88
CA LEU A 50 7.05 -30.70 11.42
C LEU A 50 7.04 -29.76 12.64
N PHE A 51 6.10 -28.81 12.71
CA PHE A 51 5.96 -27.86 13.82
C PHE A 51 5.31 -28.48 15.06
N ILE A 52 4.48 -29.51 14.90
CA ILE A 52 3.86 -30.24 16.00
C ILE A 52 4.87 -31.19 16.67
N LEU A 53 5.86 -31.70 15.92
CA LEU A 53 6.90 -32.58 16.48
C LEU A 53 7.94 -31.85 17.33
N THR A 54 8.09 -30.53 17.19
CA THR A 54 9.03 -29.71 17.98
C THR A 54 8.44 -29.19 19.30
N PHE A 55 7.13 -29.35 19.51
CA PHE A 55 6.44 -28.92 20.75
C PHE A 55 6.35 -30.00 21.85
N LEU A 56 6.92 -31.18 21.64
CA LEU A 56 6.95 -32.27 22.64
C LEU A 56 8.23 -32.31 23.49
N PHE A 57 9.16 -31.36 23.33
CA PHE A 57 10.33 -31.23 24.19
C PHE A 57 10.60 -29.76 24.56
N SER A 58 9.77 -29.19 25.43
CA SER A 58 10.14 -28.03 26.25
C SER A 58 9.19 -27.94 27.44
N GLY A 59 9.70 -28.36 28.59
CA GLY A 59 8.99 -28.44 29.86
C GLY A 59 8.66 -27.09 30.49
N CYS A 60 7.74 -27.18 31.45
CA CYS A 60 7.12 -26.13 32.26
C CYS A 60 8.10 -25.14 32.92
N ALA A 61 7.69 -23.86 33.00
CA ALA A 61 7.92 -23.02 34.17
C ALA A 61 6.74 -22.07 34.40
N LYS A 62 6.13 -22.16 35.59
CA LYS A 62 5.03 -21.31 36.08
C LYS A 62 5.62 -20.06 36.73
N SER A 63 5.06 -18.88 36.44
CA SER A 63 5.14 -17.71 37.32
C SER A 63 3.74 -17.14 37.58
N LYS A 64 3.46 -16.83 38.85
CA LYS A 64 2.18 -16.33 39.38
C LYS A 64 1.99 -14.84 39.06
N PRO A 65 0.75 -14.33 38.91
CA PRO A 65 0.49 -12.90 38.81
C PRO A 65 0.33 -12.26 40.19
N ASN A 66 0.98 -11.12 40.43
CA ASN A 66 0.67 -10.26 41.57
C ASN A 66 -0.37 -9.19 41.17
N LYS A 67 -1.28 -8.94 42.10
CA LYS A 67 -2.45 -8.06 42.08
C LYS A 67 -2.03 -6.59 42.23
N PRO A 68 -2.73 -5.61 41.64
CA PRO A 68 -2.47 -4.19 41.86
C PRO A 68 -3.08 -3.72 43.18
N GLU A 69 -2.34 -2.92 43.96
CA GLU A 69 -2.83 -2.17 45.11
C GLU A 69 -3.13 -0.72 44.72
N ASP A 70 -4.25 -0.24 45.27
CA ASP A 70 -4.84 1.08 45.13
C ASP A 70 -3.98 2.19 45.76
N VAL A 71 -3.85 3.33 45.07
CA VAL A 71 -3.47 4.59 45.71
C VAL A 71 -4.49 5.66 45.35
N LYS A 72 -5.04 6.24 46.41
CA LYS A 72 -6.07 7.28 46.45
C LYS A 72 -5.55 8.62 45.93
N ALA A 73 -6.49 9.38 45.38
CA ALA A 73 -6.37 10.80 45.12
C ALA A 73 -6.23 11.59 46.42
N ASP A 74 -5.39 12.61 46.41
CA ASP A 74 -5.57 13.83 47.20
C ASP A 74 -5.12 15.02 46.36
N GLU A 75 -6.04 15.98 46.26
CA GLU A 75 -5.83 17.33 45.74
C GLU A 75 -4.96 18.11 46.73
N ASN A 76 -3.99 18.88 46.24
CA ASN A 76 -3.75 20.24 46.75
C ASN A 76 -2.85 21.03 45.80
N ILE A 77 -3.34 22.22 45.50
CA ILE A 77 -2.71 23.32 44.76
C ILE A 77 -1.73 23.99 45.71
N ASP A 78 -0.51 24.29 45.26
CA ASP A 78 0.23 25.45 45.73
C ASP A 78 1.21 25.96 44.67
N GLU A 79 1.17 27.28 44.50
CA GLU A 79 1.92 28.08 43.54
C GLU A 79 3.38 28.27 43.96
N ASN A 80 4.21 28.56 42.94
CA ASN A 80 5.56 29.12 43.00
C ASN A 80 6.70 28.16 43.38
N ASN A 81 7.42 27.69 42.37
CA ASN A 81 8.89 27.71 42.42
C ASN A 81 9.54 27.66 41.02
N GLU A 82 10.51 28.54 40.89
CA GLU A 82 11.47 28.83 39.82
C GLU A 82 11.77 27.71 38.80
N VAL A 83 11.59 28.05 37.53
CA VAL A 83 12.09 27.29 36.38
C VAL A 83 13.60 27.48 36.30
N LYS A 84 14.36 26.42 36.62
CA LYS A 84 15.76 26.28 36.20
C LYS A 84 15.80 25.47 34.91
N ASP A 85 16.45 26.07 33.91
CA ASP A 85 16.83 25.49 32.63
C ASP A 85 17.40 24.08 32.77
N ASP A 86 16.80 23.11 32.09
CA ASP A 86 17.49 21.88 31.68
C ASP A 86 17.39 21.75 30.16
N LYS A 87 18.44 22.26 29.50
CA LYS A 87 18.66 22.12 28.06
C LYS A 87 19.20 20.74 27.76
N ASP A 88 18.73 20.21 26.63
CA ASP A 88 19.41 19.22 25.80
C ASP A 88 19.46 17.76 26.30
N LYS A 89 18.34 17.06 26.09
CA LYS A 89 18.36 15.73 25.47
C LYS A 89 17.54 15.73 24.20
N LYS A 90 18.14 16.21 23.11
CA LYS A 90 17.67 15.93 21.75
C LYS A 90 17.89 14.44 21.48
N GLU A 91 16.88 13.63 21.75
CA GLU A 91 16.81 12.28 21.19
C GLU A 91 16.97 12.40 19.67
N LYS A 92 18.02 11.81 19.11
CA LYS A 92 18.15 11.60 17.66
C LYS A 92 17.02 10.67 17.26
N LYS A 93 15.88 11.25 16.89
CA LYS A 93 14.76 10.54 16.27
C LYS A 93 15.31 9.93 14.98
N GLU A 94 15.46 8.61 14.94
CA GLU A 94 15.84 7.92 13.70
C GLU A 94 14.85 8.35 12.61
N GLU A 95 15.39 8.96 11.55
CA GLU A 95 14.57 9.52 10.49
C GLU A 95 13.92 8.37 9.73
N LYS A 96 12.59 8.27 9.85
CA LYS A 96 11.82 7.20 9.20
C LYS A 96 12.03 7.26 7.70
N ILE A 97 12.48 6.14 7.11
CA ILE A 97 12.68 6.01 5.68
C ILE A 97 11.37 5.55 5.04
N TYR A 98 10.91 6.31 4.04
CA TYR A 98 9.79 5.94 3.20
C TYR A 98 10.32 5.39 1.88
N GLU A 99 9.93 4.17 1.53
CA GLU A 99 10.31 3.53 0.27
C GLU A 99 9.10 3.39 -0.65
N GLY A 100 9.32 3.62 -1.94
CA GLY A 100 8.38 3.30 -3.00
C GLY A 100 9.00 2.34 -4.01
N GLU A 101 8.15 1.63 -4.73
CA GLU A 101 8.54 0.76 -5.83
C GLU A 101 7.79 1.18 -7.09
N ALA A 102 8.53 1.39 -8.17
CA ALA A 102 8.02 1.75 -9.47
C ALA A 102 7.20 0.59 -10.06
N LEU A 103 5.99 0.86 -10.54
CA LEU A 103 5.15 -0.13 -11.20
C LEU A 103 4.19 0.53 -12.19
N ASP A 104 4.43 0.31 -13.48
CA ASP A 104 3.61 0.85 -14.55
C ASP A 104 2.39 -0.03 -14.84
N THR A 105 1.29 0.33 -14.18
CA THR A 105 -0.01 -0.32 -14.41
C THR A 105 -0.87 0.40 -15.46
N LEU A 106 -0.43 1.57 -15.93
CA LEU A 106 -1.23 2.51 -16.72
C LEU A 106 -0.89 2.48 -18.20
N ASP A 107 0.38 2.66 -18.54
CA ASP A 107 0.88 2.77 -19.92
C ASP A 107 1.35 1.42 -20.45
N LYS A 108 1.86 0.56 -19.56
CA LYS A 108 2.32 -0.81 -19.80
C LYS A 108 3.51 -0.89 -20.77
N ASP A 109 4.35 0.14 -20.77
CA ASP A 109 5.66 0.10 -21.42
C ASP A 109 6.81 -0.20 -20.43
N GLY A 110 6.50 -0.19 -19.13
CA GLY A 110 7.44 -0.51 -18.06
C GLY A 110 8.44 0.61 -17.81
N ILE A 111 8.16 1.82 -18.29
CA ILE A 111 9.01 3.00 -18.17
C ILE A 111 8.25 4.08 -17.40
N ILE A 112 8.82 4.52 -16.29
CA ILE A 112 8.26 5.58 -15.45
C ILE A 112 9.24 6.74 -15.43
N GLU A 113 8.78 7.90 -15.88
CA GLU A 113 9.59 9.10 -15.97
C GLU A 113 9.66 9.82 -14.61
N VAL A 114 10.87 10.23 -14.25
CA VAL A 114 11.15 11.13 -13.12
C VAL A 114 11.56 12.46 -13.72
N TYR A 115 10.96 13.54 -13.24
CA TYR A 115 11.11 14.87 -13.79
C TYR A 115 11.94 15.77 -12.87
N SER A 116 12.66 16.74 -13.46
CA SER A 116 13.37 17.78 -12.69
C SER A 116 12.43 18.73 -11.96
N GLU A 117 11.20 18.87 -12.45
CA GLU A 117 10.14 19.70 -11.88
C GLU A 117 8.77 19.02 -12.03
N ARG A 118 7.78 19.44 -11.24
CA ARG A 118 6.41 18.94 -11.41
C ARG A 118 5.83 19.39 -12.74
N VAL A 119 5.12 18.49 -13.40
CA VAL A 119 4.50 18.75 -14.69
C VAL A 119 2.99 18.57 -14.61
N GLU A 120 2.23 19.42 -15.30
CA GLU A 120 0.76 19.35 -15.26
C GLU A 120 0.21 18.16 -16.09
N ASN A 121 0.84 17.88 -17.23
CA ASN A 121 0.46 16.79 -18.13
C ASN A 121 1.68 15.97 -18.53
N VAL A 122 1.94 14.87 -17.81
CA VAL A 122 2.99 13.86 -18.09
C VAL A 122 3.03 13.38 -19.56
N ARG A 123 1.94 13.54 -20.31
CA ARG A 123 1.77 13.01 -21.67
C ARG A 123 1.93 14.04 -22.80
N ASP A 124 2.22 15.30 -22.50
CA ASP A 124 2.51 16.30 -23.53
C ASP A 124 3.99 16.19 -23.98
N ASN A 125 4.32 16.66 -25.19
CA ASN A 125 5.69 16.50 -25.71
C ASN A 125 6.70 17.41 -24.98
N GLU A 126 6.32 18.62 -24.60
CA GLU A 126 7.16 19.55 -23.83
C GLU A 126 7.55 18.99 -22.45
N THR A 127 6.71 18.13 -21.88
CA THR A 127 6.99 17.48 -20.59
C THR A 127 8.02 16.37 -20.68
N LYS A 128 8.19 15.72 -21.84
CA LYS A 128 9.20 14.67 -22.03
C LYS A 128 10.63 15.22 -21.97
N GLU A 129 10.82 16.49 -22.35
CA GLU A 129 12.14 17.15 -22.28
C GLU A 129 12.60 17.38 -20.83
N LYS A 130 11.68 17.31 -19.87
CA LYS A 130 11.95 17.52 -18.43
C LYS A 130 12.24 16.21 -17.69
N ALA A 131 12.13 15.07 -18.36
CA ALA A 131 12.44 13.77 -17.78
C ALA A 131 13.96 13.63 -17.58
N ILE A 132 14.38 13.48 -16.32
CA ILE A 132 15.77 13.33 -15.92
C ILE A 132 16.17 11.87 -15.66
N TYR A 133 15.19 11.00 -15.46
CA TYR A 133 15.42 9.57 -15.26
C TYR A 133 14.24 8.73 -15.72
N LYS A 134 14.51 7.47 -16.05
CA LYS A 134 13.52 6.46 -16.46
C LYS A 134 13.62 5.24 -15.56
N LEU A 135 12.74 5.16 -14.57
CA LEU A 135 12.62 4.01 -13.69
C LEU A 135 12.05 2.83 -14.48
N LYS A 136 12.54 1.64 -14.19
CA LYS A 136 11.92 0.39 -14.65
C LYS A 136 10.97 -0.14 -13.59
N ASP A 137 10.02 -0.99 -14.00
CA ASP A 137 9.20 -1.74 -13.05
C ASP A 137 10.07 -2.43 -11.99
N PHE A 138 9.57 -2.37 -10.74
CA PHE A 138 10.20 -2.87 -9.52
C PHE A 138 11.44 -2.11 -9.06
N GLU A 139 11.81 -1.02 -9.73
CA GLU A 139 12.87 -0.16 -9.23
C GLU A 139 12.43 0.58 -7.98
N LYS A 140 13.25 0.50 -6.93
CA LYS A 140 13.01 1.18 -5.66
C LYS A 140 13.50 2.62 -5.69
N VAL A 141 12.72 3.49 -5.06
CA VAL A 141 13.04 4.90 -4.82
C VAL A 141 12.80 5.25 -3.36
N LYS A 142 13.58 6.19 -2.83
CA LYS A 142 13.31 6.78 -1.51
C LYS A 142 12.31 7.92 -1.69
N LEU A 143 11.23 7.91 -0.92
CA LEU A 143 10.22 8.97 -0.95
C LEU A 143 10.59 10.03 0.07
N LEU A 144 10.72 11.28 -0.38
CA LEU A 144 11.11 12.40 0.46
C LEU A 144 9.89 13.21 0.92
N GLU A 145 8.95 13.47 0.01
CA GLU A 145 7.80 14.33 0.27
C GLU A 145 6.56 13.86 -0.50
N THR A 146 5.39 13.94 0.15
CA THR A 146 4.10 13.76 -0.53
C THR A 146 3.55 15.11 -0.95
N LEU A 147 3.36 15.28 -2.25
CA LEU A 147 2.94 16.54 -2.85
C LEU A 147 1.50 16.45 -3.38
N PRO A 148 0.78 17.59 -3.43
CA PRO A 148 -0.57 17.63 -3.95
C PRO A 148 -0.65 17.24 -5.42
N TYR A 149 -1.84 16.80 -5.83
CA TYR A 149 -2.17 16.31 -7.17
C TYR A 149 -1.45 15.01 -7.56
N GLY A 150 -1.08 14.18 -6.57
CA GLY A 150 -0.54 12.85 -6.80
C GLY A 150 0.92 12.85 -7.21
N TRP A 151 1.76 13.60 -6.49
CA TRP A 151 3.19 13.68 -6.75
C TRP A 151 4.00 13.23 -5.54
N PHE A 152 5.14 12.60 -5.80
CA PHE A 152 6.19 12.42 -4.81
C PHE A 152 7.44 13.18 -5.25
N LEU A 153 8.13 13.81 -4.30
CA LEU A 153 9.56 14.10 -4.44
C LEU A 153 10.32 12.83 -4.03
N VAL A 154 11.21 12.35 -4.88
CA VAL A 154 11.97 11.11 -4.67
C VAL A 154 13.46 11.34 -4.77
N GLU A 155 14.22 10.45 -4.13
CA GLU A 155 15.66 10.32 -4.26
C GLU A 155 15.97 8.96 -4.91
N LEU A 156 16.73 9.02 -6.00
CA LEU A 156 17.20 7.86 -6.75
C LEU A 156 18.45 7.26 -6.09
N LYS A 157 18.86 6.07 -6.54
CA LYS A 157 20.01 5.35 -5.97
C LYS A 157 21.33 6.11 -6.06
N ASP A 158 21.49 6.96 -7.07
CA ASP A 158 22.66 7.81 -7.27
C ASP A 158 22.61 9.14 -6.48
N GLY A 159 21.54 9.35 -5.69
CA GLY A 159 21.31 10.57 -4.93
C GLY A 159 20.59 11.68 -5.71
N THR A 160 20.31 11.47 -7.00
CA THR A 160 19.54 12.42 -7.80
C THR A 160 18.13 12.56 -7.24
N LYS A 161 17.64 13.80 -7.13
CA LYS A 161 16.28 14.10 -6.69
C LYS A 161 15.39 14.51 -7.85
N GLY A 162 14.14 14.09 -7.83
CA GLY A 162 13.18 14.44 -8.86
C GLY A 162 11.74 14.13 -8.47
N TYR A 163 10.82 14.51 -9.34
CA TYR A 163 9.39 14.37 -9.13
C TYR A 163 8.85 13.19 -9.94
N VAL A 164 8.03 12.36 -9.29
CA VAL A 164 7.36 11.23 -9.95
C VAL A 164 5.90 11.22 -9.59
N ASP A 165 5.07 10.86 -10.55
CA ASP A 165 3.63 10.73 -10.36
C ASP A 165 3.34 9.51 -9.48
N SER A 166 2.63 9.72 -8.36
CA SER A 166 2.35 8.71 -7.35
C SER A 166 1.53 7.53 -7.89
N ARG A 167 0.86 7.70 -9.04
CA ARG A 167 0.14 6.62 -9.73
C ARG A 167 1.04 5.50 -10.23
N TYR A 168 2.35 5.76 -10.34
CA TYR A 168 3.35 4.79 -10.78
C TYR A 168 4.22 4.28 -9.65
N ILE A 169 4.02 4.76 -8.41
CA ILE A 169 4.81 4.36 -7.25
C ILE A 169 3.90 3.68 -6.23
N ARG A 170 4.03 2.36 -6.10
CA ARG A 170 3.36 1.65 -5.00
C ARG A 170 4.20 1.75 -3.74
N THR A 171 3.54 1.97 -2.62
CA THR A 171 4.19 2.03 -1.31
C THR A 171 3.21 1.59 -0.23
N LYS A 172 3.73 1.22 0.94
CA LYS A 172 2.92 0.90 2.14
C LYS A 172 2.55 2.13 2.95
N GLU A 173 3.38 3.18 2.88
CA GLU A 173 3.24 4.40 3.66
C GLU A 173 3.78 5.58 2.86
N ILE A 174 3.27 6.77 3.11
CA ILE A 174 3.71 7.99 2.42
C ILE A 174 4.46 8.92 3.35
N PRO A 175 5.44 9.71 2.84
CA PRO A 175 6.08 10.75 3.63
C PRO A 175 5.07 11.75 4.22
N PRO A 176 5.44 12.44 5.32
CA PRO A 176 4.62 13.50 5.90
C PRO A 176 4.21 14.57 4.87
N HIS A 177 3.09 15.23 5.14
CA HIS A 177 2.57 16.32 4.32
C HIS A 177 1.70 17.26 5.16
N ASP A 178 1.53 18.50 4.67
CA ASP A 178 0.81 19.55 5.42
C ASP A 178 -0.72 19.54 5.20
N PHE A 179 -1.23 18.75 4.25
CA PHE A 179 -2.67 18.65 3.98
C PHE A 179 -3.39 17.96 5.14
N ASN A 180 -4.37 18.64 5.74
CA ASN A 180 -5.10 18.13 6.90
C ASN A 180 -6.62 18.30 6.72
N VAL A 181 -7.36 17.51 7.47
CA VAL A 181 -8.82 17.38 7.51
C VAL A 181 -9.55 18.69 7.79
N LYS A 182 -8.85 19.70 8.33
CA LYS A 182 -9.40 20.99 8.78
C LYS A 182 -9.69 21.98 7.65
N ASP A 183 -9.35 21.67 6.41
CA ASP A 183 -9.69 22.52 5.27
C ASP A 183 -11.21 22.70 5.14
N LYS A 184 -11.63 23.92 4.75
CA LYS A 184 -13.04 24.20 4.42
C LYS A 184 -13.47 23.37 3.21
N GLY A 185 -14.69 22.86 3.23
CA GLY A 185 -15.25 21.99 2.21
C GLY A 185 -15.15 20.51 2.56
N TYR A 186 -15.19 19.66 1.53
CA TYR A 186 -15.18 18.21 1.70
C TYR A 186 -13.75 17.64 1.65
N THR A 187 -13.44 16.77 2.60
CA THR A 187 -12.21 15.98 2.65
C THR A 187 -12.55 14.51 2.78
N LEU A 188 -12.03 13.69 1.86
CA LEU A 188 -12.19 12.25 1.83
C LEU A 188 -10.87 11.62 2.24
N ILE A 189 -10.88 10.72 3.21
CA ILE A 189 -9.70 10.01 3.68
C ILE A 189 -9.95 8.52 3.56
N PHE A 190 -9.20 7.86 2.68
CA PHE A 190 -9.21 6.41 2.55
C PHE A 190 -7.95 5.83 3.17
N THR A 191 -8.08 4.77 3.97
CA THR A 191 -6.90 4.03 4.44
C THR A 191 -6.90 2.60 3.91
N HIS A 192 -5.73 2.15 3.45
CA HIS A 192 -5.51 0.81 2.96
C HIS A 192 -5.48 -0.23 4.09
N GLU A 193 -5.11 0.17 5.31
CA GLU A 193 -4.93 -0.74 6.45
C GLU A 193 -6.27 -1.35 6.88
N ASP A 194 -7.29 -0.51 7.05
CA ASP A 194 -8.63 -0.92 7.48
C ASP A 194 -9.67 -0.88 6.35
N GLN A 195 -9.26 -0.47 5.14
CA GLN A 195 -10.11 -0.33 3.97
C GLN A 195 -11.32 0.59 4.21
N THR A 196 -11.15 1.63 5.03
CA THR A 196 -12.23 2.56 5.40
C THR A 196 -12.09 3.89 4.66
N LEU A 197 -13.23 4.43 4.23
CA LEU A 197 -13.38 5.79 3.72
C LEU A 197 -14.11 6.66 4.75
N LYS A 198 -13.46 7.72 5.21
CA LYS A 198 -14.04 8.76 6.06
C LYS A 198 -14.26 10.03 5.24
N ILE A 199 -15.42 10.64 5.38
CA ILE A 199 -15.79 11.88 4.70
C ILE A 199 -16.02 12.94 5.76
N TYR A 200 -15.28 14.03 5.64
CA TYR A 200 -15.36 15.20 6.48
C TYR A 200 -15.96 16.36 5.69
N LYS A 201 -16.68 17.23 6.40
CA LYS A 201 -17.10 18.53 5.90
C LYS A 201 -16.69 19.59 6.92
N ASP A 202 -15.86 20.53 6.50
CA ASP A 202 -15.34 21.61 7.33
C ASP A 202 -14.69 21.08 8.63
N GLY A 203 -13.85 20.05 8.50
CA GLY A 203 -13.19 19.39 9.63
C GLY A 203 -14.03 18.43 10.45
N LYS A 204 -15.36 18.37 10.27
CA LYS A 204 -16.24 17.47 11.01
C LYS A 204 -16.47 16.17 10.23
N LEU A 205 -16.28 15.03 10.89
CA LEU A 205 -16.65 13.72 10.33
C LEU A 205 -18.16 13.68 10.14
N ILE A 206 -18.61 13.44 8.90
CA ILE A 206 -20.04 13.36 8.56
C ILE A 206 -20.45 11.97 8.06
N LYS A 207 -19.48 11.17 7.61
CA LYS A 207 -19.75 9.82 7.10
C LYS A 207 -18.51 8.96 7.20
N GLU A 208 -18.72 7.70 7.52
CA GLU A 208 -17.72 6.64 7.52
C GLU A 208 -18.33 5.44 6.81
N THR A 209 -17.57 4.80 5.92
CA THR A 209 -17.99 3.62 5.17
C THR A 209 -16.82 2.71 4.92
N ILE A 210 -17.11 1.41 4.89
CA ILE A 210 -16.18 0.42 4.34
C ILE A 210 -15.98 0.65 2.84
N GLY A 211 -14.81 0.32 2.33
CA GLY A 211 -14.47 0.31 0.92
C GLY A 211 -13.52 -0.82 0.58
N SER A 212 -13.03 -0.82 -0.66
CA SER A 212 -12.02 -1.76 -1.15
C SER A 212 -11.11 -1.10 -2.18
N SER A 213 -9.81 -1.10 -1.90
CA SER A 213 -8.75 -0.63 -2.79
C SER A 213 -8.43 -1.64 -3.89
N GLY A 214 -7.50 -1.25 -4.74
CA GLY A 214 -6.81 -2.13 -5.67
C GLY A 214 -5.97 -3.20 -4.97
N LEU A 215 -5.78 -4.32 -5.66
CA LEU A 215 -4.78 -5.33 -5.30
C LEU A 215 -3.36 -4.75 -5.36
N TRP A 216 -2.38 -5.40 -4.73
CA TRP A 216 -1.01 -4.87 -4.66
C TRP A 216 -0.34 -4.60 -6.02
N ASP A 217 -0.60 -5.43 -7.04
CA ASP A 217 -0.09 -5.25 -8.41
C ASP A 217 -1.03 -4.41 -9.30
N HIS A 218 -2.14 -3.94 -8.73
CA HIS A 218 -3.12 -3.03 -9.35
C HIS A 218 -3.54 -1.97 -8.34
N PHE A 219 -2.54 -1.40 -7.65
CA PHE A 219 -2.73 -0.67 -6.41
C PHE A 219 -3.57 0.60 -6.62
N THR A 220 -4.34 0.96 -5.60
CA THR A 220 -4.81 2.34 -5.46
C THR A 220 -3.60 3.17 -5.00
N PRO A 221 -3.25 4.26 -5.69
CA PRO A 221 -2.09 5.06 -5.32
C PRO A 221 -2.35 5.80 -4.03
N ARG A 222 -1.39 5.74 -3.12
CA ARG A 222 -1.36 6.60 -1.94
C ARG A 222 -0.91 8.00 -2.34
N GLY A 223 -1.36 9.00 -1.60
CA GLY A 223 -1.00 10.40 -1.84
C GLY A 223 -2.17 11.36 -1.69
N ILE A 224 -1.97 12.57 -2.20
CA ILE A 224 -2.89 13.69 -2.07
C ILE A 224 -3.50 14.01 -3.44
N PHE A 225 -4.81 13.86 -3.57
CA PHE A 225 -5.56 14.07 -4.79
C PHE A 225 -6.73 15.03 -4.58
N ARG A 226 -7.45 15.33 -5.65
CA ARG A 226 -8.72 16.07 -5.59
C ARG A 226 -9.73 15.46 -6.54
N VAL A 227 -11.01 15.50 -6.15
CA VAL A 227 -12.09 15.14 -7.07
C VAL A 227 -12.00 16.00 -8.33
N GLN A 228 -11.96 15.35 -9.49
CA GLN A 228 -11.72 16.03 -10.77
C GLN A 228 -13.01 16.57 -11.37
N ASP A 229 -12.94 17.69 -12.09
CA ASP A 229 -14.08 18.24 -12.83
C ASP A 229 -14.17 17.63 -14.24
N LYS A 230 -13.30 18.08 -15.15
CA LYS A 230 -13.08 17.48 -16.46
C LYS A 230 -11.59 17.23 -16.61
N ILE A 231 -11.25 16.13 -17.28
CA ILE A 231 -9.85 15.86 -17.65
C ILE A 231 -9.75 15.63 -19.14
N LYS A 232 -8.61 15.99 -19.72
CA LYS A 232 -8.21 15.54 -21.04
C LYS A 232 -7.50 14.20 -20.86
N LEU A 233 -8.12 13.11 -21.34
CA LEU A 233 -7.53 11.78 -21.31
C LEU A 233 -7.57 11.18 -22.71
N TYR A 234 -6.39 10.81 -23.22
CA TYR A 234 -6.19 10.32 -24.59
C TYR A 234 -6.68 11.32 -25.64
N GLY A 235 -6.30 12.60 -25.49
CA GLY A 235 -6.65 13.68 -26.42
C GLY A 235 -8.12 14.13 -26.36
N LYS A 236 -8.97 13.51 -25.53
CA LYS A 236 -10.40 13.82 -25.43
C LYS A 236 -10.77 14.31 -24.04
N ILE A 237 -11.65 15.30 -23.98
CA ILE A 237 -12.28 15.70 -22.72
C ILE A 237 -13.19 14.55 -22.28
N ARG A 238 -12.97 14.05 -21.06
CA ARG A 238 -13.76 12.98 -20.45
C ARG A 238 -14.54 13.53 -19.26
N PRO A 239 -15.79 13.08 -19.04
CA PRO A 239 -16.49 13.36 -17.80
C PRO A 239 -15.73 12.76 -16.62
N SER A 240 -15.80 13.38 -15.44
CA SER A 240 -15.18 12.87 -14.21
C SER A 240 -16.18 12.27 -13.22
N ARG A 241 -17.44 12.13 -13.63
CA ARG A 241 -18.46 11.39 -12.88
C ARG A 241 -19.56 10.86 -13.81
N GLY A 242 -20.31 9.88 -13.34
CA GLY A 242 -21.49 9.36 -14.04
C GLY A 242 -22.24 8.31 -13.23
N GLU A 243 -23.50 8.07 -13.60
CA GLU A 243 -24.35 7.09 -12.90
C GLU A 243 -23.96 5.65 -13.17
N TRP A 244 -23.35 5.38 -14.33
CA TRP A 244 -22.99 4.04 -14.78
C TRP A 244 -21.73 4.06 -15.63
N PHE A 245 -20.96 2.98 -15.56
CA PHE A 245 -19.94 2.61 -16.54
C PHE A 245 -19.88 1.10 -16.67
N TYR A 246 -19.34 0.62 -17.79
CA TYR A 246 -19.01 -0.78 -18.00
C TYR A 246 -17.65 -0.92 -18.69
N THR A 247 -16.83 -1.87 -18.23
CA THR A 247 -15.52 -2.16 -18.80
C THR A 247 -15.52 -3.58 -19.39
N PRO A 248 -15.70 -3.73 -20.72
CA PRO A 248 -15.80 -5.04 -21.37
C PRO A 248 -14.62 -5.97 -21.07
N ARG A 249 -13.39 -5.42 -21.03
CA ARG A 249 -12.16 -6.19 -20.79
C ARG A 249 -12.19 -7.02 -19.51
N ILE A 250 -12.82 -6.49 -18.45
CA ILE A 250 -12.92 -7.17 -17.15
C ILE A 250 -14.35 -7.63 -16.84
N LYS A 251 -15.29 -7.47 -17.79
CA LYS A 251 -16.71 -7.83 -17.66
C LYS A 251 -17.35 -7.30 -16.37
N GLN A 252 -17.00 -6.06 -16.00
CA GLN A 252 -17.49 -5.40 -14.80
C GLN A 252 -17.89 -3.97 -15.11
N GLY A 253 -19.04 -3.58 -14.59
CA GLY A 253 -19.49 -2.20 -14.50
C GLY A 253 -19.61 -1.74 -13.05
N GLY A 254 -19.94 -0.47 -12.88
CA GLY A 254 -20.14 0.15 -11.58
C GLY A 254 -21.09 1.33 -11.68
N LYS A 255 -21.79 1.60 -10.59
CA LYS A 255 -22.69 2.73 -10.44
C LYS A 255 -22.01 3.89 -9.73
N TYR A 256 -22.49 5.11 -9.98
CA TYR A 256 -22.16 6.33 -9.25
C TYR A 256 -20.65 6.58 -9.14
N TRP A 257 -19.97 6.58 -10.28
CA TRP A 257 -18.53 6.72 -10.29
C TRP A 257 -18.12 8.20 -10.20
N VAL A 258 -17.05 8.48 -9.46
CA VAL A 258 -16.44 9.81 -9.29
C VAL A 258 -14.93 9.66 -9.37
N ARG A 259 -14.30 10.43 -10.25
CA ARG A 259 -12.85 10.40 -10.47
C ARG A 259 -12.11 11.29 -9.49
N PHE A 260 -11.04 10.76 -8.91
CA PHE A 260 -10.12 11.53 -8.07
C PHE A 260 -8.73 11.66 -8.67
N SER A 261 -8.32 10.76 -9.59
CA SER A 261 -7.05 10.92 -10.31
C SER A 261 -7.01 10.04 -11.57
N GLY A 262 -6.79 10.61 -12.75
CA GLY A 262 -6.57 9.84 -13.99
C GLY A 262 -7.63 8.77 -14.27
N VAL A 263 -7.28 7.48 -14.14
CA VAL A 263 -8.21 6.35 -14.31
C VAL A 263 -8.81 5.84 -13.00
N TYR A 264 -8.40 6.41 -11.86
CA TYR A 264 -8.81 5.99 -10.52
C TYR A 264 -10.09 6.69 -10.08
N LEU A 265 -11.06 5.87 -9.66
CA LEU A 265 -12.43 6.27 -9.36
C LEU A 265 -12.82 5.78 -7.96
N PHE A 266 -13.69 6.53 -7.28
CA PHE A 266 -14.66 5.97 -6.36
C PHE A 266 -15.83 5.43 -7.19
N HIS A 267 -16.33 4.22 -6.90
CA HIS A 267 -17.55 3.70 -7.51
C HIS A 267 -18.18 2.59 -6.66
N SER A 268 -19.41 2.19 -6.98
CA SER A 268 -20.06 1.08 -6.28
C SER A 268 -19.33 -0.25 -6.47
N VAL A 269 -19.67 -1.26 -5.68
CA VAL A 269 -19.35 -2.67 -5.97
C VAL A 269 -19.71 -3.07 -7.42
N PRO A 270 -19.05 -4.09 -8.00
CA PRO A 270 -19.20 -4.42 -9.41
C PRO A 270 -20.55 -5.02 -9.80
N PHE A 271 -20.99 -4.69 -11.01
CA PHE A 271 -22.19 -5.20 -11.66
C PHE A 271 -21.83 -5.83 -13.02
N THR A 272 -22.67 -6.74 -13.50
CA THR A 272 -22.60 -7.24 -14.88
C THR A 272 -23.03 -6.15 -15.87
N GLU A 273 -22.87 -6.40 -17.17
CA GLU A 273 -23.31 -5.49 -18.23
C GLU A 273 -24.80 -5.18 -18.14
N GLU A 274 -25.60 -6.19 -17.76
CA GLU A 274 -27.05 -6.10 -17.58
C GLU A 274 -27.45 -5.46 -16.24
N GLY A 275 -26.49 -4.88 -15.50
CA GLY A 275 -26.76 -4.20 -14.23
C GLY A 275 -27.07 -5.12 -13.06
N LYS A 276 -26.69 -6.41 -13.11
CA LYS A 276 -26.87 -7.36 -12.00
C LYS A 276 -25.67 -7.33 -11.05
N LEU A 277 -25.92 -7.28 -9.75
CA LEU A 277 -24.84 -7.26 -8.75
C LEU A 277 -23.99 -8.53 -8.84
N ILE A 278 -22.67 -8.38 -8.96
CA ILE A 278 -21.74 -9.51 -8.92
C ILE A 278 -21.48 -9.83 -7.43
N LYS A 279 -22.34 -10.68 -6.85
CA LYS A 279 -22.33 -10.98 -5.40
C LYS A 279 -20.94 -11.37 -4.87
N LYS A 280 -20.19 -12.19 -5.62
CA LYS A 280 -18.83 -12.62 -5.24
C LYS A 280 -17.84 -11.46 -5.14
N GLU A 281 -18.00 -10.40 -5.94
CA GLU A 281 -17.14 -9.21 -5.85
C GLU A 281 -17.61 -8.28 -4.72
N ALA A 282 -18.92 -8.18 -4.50
CA ALA A 282 -19.47 -7.39 -3.39
C ALA A 282 -19.07 -7.95 -2.02
N GLN A 283 -18.96 -9.28 -1.89
CA GLN A 283 -18.48 -9.95 -0.68
C GLN A 283 -17.01 -9.64 -0.34
N LYS A 284 -16.25 -9.05 -1.26
CA LYS A 284 -14.87 -8.61 -1.03
C LYS A 284 -14.77 -7.17 -0.48
N LEU A 285 -15.88 -6.50 -0.18
CA LEU A 285 -15.82 -5.21 0.50
C LEU A 285 -15.08 -5.35 1.83
N GLY A 286 -14.20 -4.39 2.15
CA GLY A 286 -13.36 -4.43 3.35
C GLY A 286 -11.99 -5.09 3.14
N GLN A 287 -11.68 -5.52 1.92
CA GLN A 287 -10.35 -6.04 1.56
C GLN A 287 -9.93 -5.49 0.19
N PRO A 288 -8.62 -5.44 -0.12
CA PRO A 288 -8.13 -5.17 -1.47
C PRO A 288 -8.77 -6.13 -2.48
N ALA A 289 -9.38 -5.58 -3.54
CA ALA A 289 -10.18 -6.39 -4.48
C ALA A 289 -10.27 -5.83 -5.90
N SER A 290 -9.93 -4.55 -6.12
CA SER A 290 -10.15 -3.88 -7.39
C SER A 290 -8.91 -3.87 -8.28
N HIS A 291 -9.04 -3.23 -9.45
CA HIS A 291 -7.93 -2.94 -10.37
C HIS A 291 -7.40 -1.49 -10.18
N GLY A 292 -7.50 -0.95 -8.97
CA GLY A 292 -6.98 0.37 -8.59
C GLY A 292 -8.04 1.33 -8.05
N CYS A 293 -9.30 1.20 -8.49
CA CYS A 293 -10.39 2.04 -8.00
C CYS A 293 -10.77 1.73 -6.54
N ILE A 294 -11.41 2.68 -5.85
CA ILE A 294 -12.01 2.45 -4.53
C ILE A 294 -13.46 2.01 -4.74
N ARG A 295 -13.76 0.75 -4.43
CA ARG A 295 -15.11 0.20 -4.46
C ARG A 295 -15.83 0.48 -3.15
N LEU A 296 -17.10 0.83 -3.21
CA LEU A 296 -17.94 1.20 -2.07
C LEU A 296 -19.29 0.48 -2.14
N PRO A 297 -20.04 0.36 -1.03
CA PRO A 297 -21.46 0.04 -1.12
C PRO A 297 -22.18 1.05 -2.03
N VAL A 298 -23.30 0.61 -2.64
CA VAL A 298 -23.98 1.39 -3.68
C VAL A 298 -24.45 2.75 -3.16
N GLU A 299 -25.01 2.78 -1.96
CA GLU A 299 -25.52 4.02 -1.35
C GLU A 299 -24.40 5.01 -1.00
N ASP A 300 -23.24 4.49 -0.56
CA ASP A 300 -22.08 5.33 -0.26
C ASP A 300 -21.44 5.92 -1.53
N ALA A 301 -21.37 5.12 -2.61
CA ALA A 301 -20.95 5.62 -3.92
C ALA A 301 -21.91 6.71 -4.44
N LYS A 302 -23.23 6.48 -4.29
CA LYS A 302 -24.27 7.45 -4.66
C LYS A 302 -24.12 8.75 -3.88
N TYR A 303 -23.91 8.66 -2.56
CA TYR A 303 -23.67 9.83 -1.72
C TYR A 303 -22.51 10.68 -2.23
N ILE A 304 -21.38 10.04 -2.58
CA ILE A 304 -20.21 10.74 -3.12
C ILE A 304 -20.55 11.41 -4.45
N TYR A 305 -21.22 10.69 -5.36
CA TYR A 305 -21.63 11.18 -6.67
C TYR A 305 -22.50 12.45 -6.59
N GLU A 306 -23.48 12.46 -5.69
CA GLU A 306 -24.43 13.57 -5.56
C GLU A 306 -23.84 14.77 -4.82
N ASN A 307 -23.10 14.51 -3.72
CA ASN A 307 -22.74 15.54 -2.74
C ASN A 307 -21.31 16.08 -2.92
N ILE A 308 -20.36 15.25 -3.35
CA ILE A 308 -18.94 15.64 -3.38
C ILE A 308 -18.62 16.29 -4.72
N LYS A 309 -18.34 17.60 -4.69
CA LYS A 309 -18.07 18.41 -5.88
C LYS A 309 -16.58 18.36 -6.27
N PRO A 310 -16.24 18.71 -7.52
CA PRO A 310 -14.84 18.85 -7.93
C PRO A 310 -14.07 19.78 -6.99
N GLY A 311 -12.78 19.50 -6.80
CA GLY A 311 -11.91 20.23 -5.90
C GLY A 311 -11.86 19.68 -4.46
N ALA A 312 -12.83 18.84 -4.04
CA ALA A 312 -12.80 18.17 -2.74
C ALA A 312 -11.49 17.39 -2.56
N LEU A 313 -10.87 17.52 -1.39
CA LEU A 313 -9.59 16.89 -1.06
C LEU A 313 -9.76 15.38 -0.90
N VAL A 314 -8.82 14.61 -1.42
CA VAL A 314 -8.80 13.15 -1.30
C VAL A 314 -7.41 12.73 -0.80
N LEU A 315 -7.34 12.17 0.40
CA LEU A 315 -6.14 11.65 1.02
C LEU A 315 -6.21 10.13 1.02
N ILE A 316 -5.17 9.47 0.53
CA ILE A 316 -5.09 8.00 0.48
C ILE A 316 -3.83 7.56 1.22
N TYR A 317 -4.02 6.83 2.31
CA TYR A 317 -2.97 6.32 3.21
C TYR A 317 -2.87 4.80 3.17
#